data_AF-A0A7C0UH64-F1
#
_entry.id   AF-A0A7C0UH64-F1
#
_cell.length_a   1.000
_cell.length_b   1.000
_cell.length_c   1.000
_cell.angle_alpha   90.00
_cell.angle_beta   90.00
_cell.angle_gamma   90.00
#
_symmetry.space_group_name_H-M   'P 1'
#
loop_
_entity.id
_entity.type
_entity.pdbx_description
1 polymer ?
#
loop_
_entity_poly.entity_id
_entity_poly.type
_entity_poly.pdbx_seq_one_letter_code
_entity_poly.pdbx_strand_id
1 'polypeptide(L)'
;MDINKFKEALWSEVKHVLLDMDGTLLDRYFDDYFWEHLVPEKYAEKHNITFGRAKEELLRKYKVHEGTLNWTDIDFWSRELDLDIPALKEQIRHLIEVHPHVEDFLRELKSADKKVILATNAHYKTLKIKLRKTEIGGYFDKV
;
A
#
# COMPACT_ATOMS: atom_id res chain seq x y z
N MET A 1 -19.31 -20.21 -12.10
CA MET A 1 -18.82 -19.01 -12.80
C MET A 1 -17.69 -19.46 -13.71
N ASP A 2 -17.79 -19.26 -15.03
CA ASP A 2 -16.81 -19.79 -16.00
C ASP A 2 -15.62 -18.84 -16.15
N ILE A 3 -14.46 -19.24 -15.64
CA ILE A 3 -13.25 -18.43 -15.65
C ILE A 3 -12.74 -18.12 -17.06
N ASN A 4 -13.01 -18.99 -18.03
CA ASN A 4 -12.56 -18.79 -19.40
C ASN A 4 -13.34 -17.65 -20.06
N LYS A 5 -14.64 -17.59 -19.81
CA LYS A 5 -15.48 -16.49 -20.28
C LYS A 5 -15.04 -15.13 -19.71
N PHE A 6 -14.60 -15.09 -18.45
CA PHE A 6 -14.04 -13.86 -17.87
C PHE A 6 -12.72 -13.44 -18.51
N LYS A 7 -11.82 -14.41 -18.75
CA LYS A 7 -10.56 -14.14 -19.43
C LYS A 7 -10.80 -13.61 -20.84
N GLU A 8 -11.69 -14.24 -21.60
CA GLU A 8 -12.06 -13.76 -22.94
C GLU A 8 -12.58 -12.32 -22.89
N ALA A 9 -13.57 -12.04 -22.03
CA ALA A 9 -14.15 -10.70 -21.90
C ALA A 9 -13.13 -9.64 -21.45
N LEU A 10 -12.19 -9.97 -20.55
CA LEU A 10 -11.11 -9.07 -20.14
C LEU A 10 -10.30 -8.60 -21.35
N TRP A 11 -10.01 -9.51 -22.27
CA TRP A 11 -9.19 -9.22 -23.44
C TRP A 11 -9.98 -8.62 -24.60
N SER A 12 -11.24 -9.02 -24.83
CA SER A 12 -12.02 -8.59 -25.99
C SER A 12 -12.93 -7.38 -25.73
N GLU A 13 -13.53 -7.26 -24.54
CA GLU A 13 -14.62 -6.31 -24.27
C GLU A 13 -14.23 -5.22 -23.27
N VAL A 14 -13.47 -5.58 -22.22
CA VAL A 14 -13.08 -4.63 -21.17
C VAL A 14 -12.12 -3.60 -21.73
N LYS A 15 -12.38 -2.32 -21.45
CA LYS A 15 -11.52 -1.19 -21.86
C LYS A 15 -10.72 -0.58 -20.73
N HIS A 16 -11.26 -0.65 -19.51
CA HIS A 16 -10.67 -0.04 -18.33
C HIS A 16 -10.42 -1.12 -17.29
N VAL A 17 -9.20 -1.17 -16.75
CA VAL A 17 -8.83 -2.06 -15.67
C VAL A 17 -8.41 -1.21 -14.49
N LEU A 18 -9.17 -1.30 -13.41
CA LEU A 18 -8.91 -0.60 -12.15
C LEU A 18 -8.24 -1.60 -11.20
N LEU A 19 -7.05 -1.26 -10.71
CA LEU A 19 -6.25 -2.12 -9.87
C LEU A 19 -6.03 -1.47 -8.51
N ASP A 20 -6.21 -2.24 -7.44
CA ASP A 20 -5.68 -1.87 -6.13
C ASP A 20 -4.16 -2.11 -6.08
N MET A 21 -3.47 -1.58 -5.06
CA MET A 21 -2.02 -1.70 -4.88
C MET A 21 -1.64 -2.76 -3.85
N ASP A 22 -2.11 -2.63 -2.62
CA ASP A 22 -1.53 -3.30 -1.45
C ASP A 22 -2.19 -4.65 -1.19
N GLY A 23 -1.41 -5.74 -1.27
CA GLY A 23 -1.94 -7.10 -1.32
C GLY A 23 -2.54 -7.49 -2.68
N THR A 24 -2.44 -6.61 -3.68
CA THR A 24 -2.89 -6.86 -5.06
C THR A 24 -1.71 -6.86 -6.03
N LEU A 25 -0.97 -5.75 -6.12
CA LEU A 25 0.22 -5.60 -6.97
C LEU A 25 1.51 -5.74 -6.17
N LEU A 26 1.48 -5.28 -4.92
CA LEU A 26 2.60 -5.31 -4.00
C LEU A 26 2.28 -6.25 -2.85
N ASP A 27 3.31 -6.91 -2.34
CA ASP A 27 3.20 -7.68 -1.11
C ASP A 27 2.90 -6.74 0.09
N ARG A 28 2.03 -7.20 0.99
CA ARG A 28 1.54 -6.38 2.11
C ARG A 28 2.56 -6.24 3.26
N TYR A 29 3.64 -7.02 3.25
CA TYR A 29 4.62 -7.08 4.34
C TYR A 29 5.21 -5.72 4.70
N PHE A 30 5.44 -4.84 3.73
CA PHE A 30 5.93 -3.48 3.99
C PHE A 30 5.03 -2.70 4.96
N ASP A 31 3.71 -2.73 4.75
CA ASP A 31 2.77 -2.00 5.63
C ASP A 31 2.50 -2.74 6.94
N ASP A 32 2.42 -4.07 6.90
CA ASP A 32 2.22 -4.90 8.08
C ASP A 32 3.40 -4.73 9.06
N TYR A 33 4.64 -4.87 8.58
CA TYR A 33 5.84 -4.63 9.39
C TYR A 33 5.89 -3.19 9.92
N PHE A 34 5.54 -2.22 9.09
CA PHE A 34 5.57 -0.82 9.47
C PHE A 34 4.66 -0.55 10.69
N TRP A 35 3.38 -0.91 10.60
CA TRP A 35 2.39 -0.58 11.61
C TRP A 35 2.44 -1.50 12.84
N GLU A 36 2.79 -2.78 12.65
CA GLU A 36 2.81 -3.77 13.71
C GLU A 36 4.16 -3.89 14.42
N HIS A 37 5.24 -3.36 13.86
CA HIS A 37 6.56 -3.47 14.45
C HIS A 37 7.30 -2.14 14.55
N LEU A 38 7.59 -1.48 13.41
CA LEU A 38 8.43 -0.28 13.42
C LEU A 38 7.81 0.89 14.19
N VAL A 39 6.52 1.18 13.96
CA VAL A 39 5.82 2.26 14.68
C VAL A 39 5.76 1.97 16.19
N PRO A 40 5.36 0.77 16.66
CA PRO A 40 5.45 0.42 18.08
C PRO A 40 6.86 0.51 18.68
N GLU A 41 7.90 0.13 17.95
CA GLU A 41 9.28 0.29 18.41
C GLU A 41 9.64 1.75 18.62
N LYS A 42 9.41 2.61 17.62
CA LYS A 42 9.75 4.03 17.67
C LYS A 42 8.91 4.80 18.68
N TYR A 43 7.64 4.42 18.84
CA TYR A 43 6.77 4.96 19.88
C TYR A 43 7.27 4.56 21.27
N ALA A 44 7.66 3.30 21.47
CA ALA A 44 8.21 2.83 22.74
C ALA A 44 9.48 3.59 23.15
N GLU A 45 10.42 3.76 22.20
CA GLU A 45 11.64 4.53 22.38
C GLU A 45 11.35 5.98 22.79
N LYS A 46 10.46 6.66 22.05
CA LYS A 46 10.10 8.06 22.30
C LYS A 46 9.44 8.28 23.65
N HIS A 47 8.55 7.37 24.06
CA HIS A 47 7.77 7.51 25.29
C HIS A 47 8.40 6.83 26.51
N ASN A 48 9.58 6.21 26.35
CA ASN A 48 10.28 5.45 27.38
C ASN A 48 9.39 4.38 28.04
N ILE A 49 8.69 3.59 27.21
CA ILE A 49 7.84 2.47 27.62
C ILE A 49 8.31 1.18 26.95
N THR A 50 7.80 0.03 27.40
CA THR A 50 8.11 -1.25 26.76
C THR A 50 7.42 -1.37 25.40
N PHE A 51 8.03 -2.12 24.48
CA PHE A 51 7.45 -2.44 23.17
C PHE A 51 6.04 -3.06 23.27
N GLY A 52 5.83 -3.98 24.23
CA GLY A 52 4.53 -4.59 24.47
C GLY A 52 3.46 -3.57 24.86
N ARG A 53 3.79 -2.62 25.75
CA ARG A 53 2.88 -1.54 26.14
C ARG A 53 2.58 -0.62 24.96
N ALA A 54 3.59 -0.25 24.16
CA ALA A 54 3.38 0.55 22.95
C ALA A 54 2.44 -0.14 21.97
N LYS A 55 2.60 -1.45 21.73
CA LYS A 55 1.68 -2.24 20.88
C LYS A 55 0.24 -2.16 21.35
N GLU A 56 -0.01 -2.35 22.66
CA GLU A 56 -1.36 -2.29 23.21
C GLU A 56 -1.99 -0.91 23.08
N GLU A 57 -1.22 0.16 23.36
CA GLU A 57 -1.68 1.54 23.23
C GLU A 57 -2.01 1.89 21.78
N LEU A 58 -1.12 1.55 20.85
CA LEU A 58 -1.30 1.80 19.42
C LEU A 58 -2.45 0.99 18.84
N LEU A 59 -2.60 -0.28 19.19
CA LEU A 59 -3.73 -1.10 18.72
C LEU A 59 -5.08 -0.49 19.11
N ARG A 60 -5.19 0.08 20.31
CA ARG A 60 -6.41 0.81 20.73
C ARG A 60 -6.65 2.04 19.87
N LYS A 61 -5.61 2.84 19.60
CA LYS A 61 -5.70 4.03 18.72
C LYS A 61 -6.10 3.66 17.30
N TYR A 62 -5.47 2.63 16.73
CA TYR A 62 -5.75 2.13 15.39
C TYR A 62 -7.23 1.77 15.26
N LYS A 63 -7.77 0.93 16.16
CA LYS A 63 -9.18 0.51 16.12
C LYS A 63 -10.19 1.65 16.10
N VAL A 64 -9.88 2.80 16.68
CA VAL A 64 -10.77 3.98 16.65
C VAL A 64 -10.91 4.57 15.25
N HIS A 65 -9.86 4.47 14.43
CA HIS A 65 -9.82 5.04 13.08
C HIS A 65 -10.06 4.01 11.97
N GLU A 66 -10.20 2.73 12.29
CA GLU A 66 -10.48 1.68 11.32
C GLU A 66 -11.73 2.01 10.50
N GLY A 67 -11.62 1.92 9.17
CA GLY A 67 -12.71 2.26 8.24
C GLY A 67 -12.94 3.77 8.02
N THR A 68 -12.17 4.65 8.66
CA THR A 68 -12.24 6.11 8.44
C THR A 68 -11.17 6.59 7.45
N LEU A 69 -11.31 7.80 6.92
CA LEU A 69 -10.27 8.42 6.08
C LEU A 69 -8.92 8.61 6.81
N ASN A 70 -8.97 8.75 8.14
CA ASN A 70 -7.75 8.86 8.95
C ASN A 70 -6.94 7.57 8.98
N TRP A 71 -7.56 6.41 8.69
CA TRP A 71 -6.90 5.11 8.73
C TRP A 71 -5.64 5.08 7.86
N THR A 72 -5.72 5.61 6.64
CA THR A 72 -4.61 5.61 5.68
C THR A 72 -3.82 6.92 5.65
N ASP A 73 -4.26 7.97 6.35
CA ASP A 73 -3.62 9.28 6.37
C ASP A 73 -2.37 9.28 7.26
N ILE A 74 -1.20 9.24 6.65
CA ILE A 74 0.08 9.25 7.38
C ILE A 74 0.41 10.61 8.00
N ASP A 75 -0.18 11.71 7.53
CA ASP A 75 -0.01 13.03 8.13
C ASP A 75 -0.85 13.14 9.40
N PHE A 76 -2.05 12.57 9.41
CA PHE A 76 -2.84 12.36 10.63
C PHE A 76 -2.05 11.55 11.67
N TRP A 77 -1.53 10.39 11.29
CA TRP A 77 -0.77 9.54 12.22
C TRP A 77 0.52 10.19 12.71
N SER A 78 1.17 11.01 11.88
CA SER A 78 2.35 11.76 12.32
C SER A 78 2.03 12.73 13.46
N ARG A 79 0.88 13.40 13.39
CA ARG A 79 0.41 14.30 14.46
C ARG A 79 -0.06 13.53 15.68
N GLU A 80 -0.84 12.48 15.47
CA GLU A 80 -1.45 11.68 16.55
C GLU A 80 -0.42 10.94 17.41
N LEU A 81 0.67 10.49 16.79
CA LEU A 81 1.73 9.72 17.46
C LEU A 81 2.97 10.55 17.78
N ASP A 82 3.03 11.78 17.31
CA ASP A 82 4.22 12.63 17.36
C ASP A 82 5.46 11.89 16.78
N LEU A 83 5.30 11.30 15.60
CA LEU A 83 6.35 10.55 14.88
C LEU A 83 6.40 11.01 13.42
N ASP A 84 7.59 11.05 12.81
CA ASP A 84 7.70 11.30 11.37
C ASP A 84 7.41 10.01 10.59
N ILE A 85 6.11 9.69 10.43
CA ILE A 85 5.63 8.49 9.75
C ILE A 85 6.15 8.40 8.30
N PRO A 86 6.12 9.48 7.48
CA PRO A 86 6.72 9.45 6.15
C PRO A 86 8.21 9.07 6.14
N ALA A 87 9.01 9.66 7.04
CA ALA A 87 10.44 9.36 7.10
C ALA A 87 10.71 7.92 7.54
N LEU A 88 9.96 7.42 8.53
CA LEU A 88 10.06 6.02 8.97
C LEU A 88 9.72 5.05 7.84
N LYS A 89 8.68 5.33 7.03
CA LYS A 89 8.35 4.52 5.85
C LYS A 89 9.46 4.51 4.82
N GLU A 90 10.13 5.64 4.57
CA GLU A 90 11.23 5.72 3.61
C GLU A 90 12.44 4.87 4.07
N GLN A 91 12.73 4.80 5.37
CA GLN A 91 13.85 3.98 5.91
C GLN A 91 13.71 2.50 5.55
N ILE A 92 12.48 1.98 5.57
CA ILE A 92 12.18 0.57 5.28
C ILE A 92 11.68 0.33 3.85
N ARG A 93 11.85 1.30 2.93
CA ARG A 93 11.41 1.18 1.53
C ARG A 93 11.95 -0.07 0.82
N HIS A 94 13.06 -0.62 1.30
CA HIS A 94 13.68 -1.82 0.75
C HIS A 94 12.83 -3.08 0.95
N LEU A 95 11.80 -3.04 1.82
CA LEU A 95 10.85 -4.14 2.02
C LEU A 95 9.67 -4.13 1.02
N ILE A 96 9.61 -3.12 0.12
CA ILE A 96 8.55 -3.03 -0.88
C ILE A 96 8.89 -3.96 -2.04
N GLU A 97 8.06 -4.99 -2.18
CA GLU A 97 8.20 -6.05 -3.17
C GLU A 97 6.97 -6.14 -4.07
N VAL A 98 7.20 -6.31 -5.37
CA VAL A 98 6.16 -6.52 -6.37
C VAL A 98 5.81 -8.01 -6.38
N HIS A 99 4.53 -8.37 -6.42
CA HIS A 99 4.13 -9.77 -6.53
C HIS A 99 4.63 -10.39 -7.87
N PRO A 100 4.93 -11.70 -7.89
CA PRO A 100 5.28 -12.39 -9.13
C PRO A 100 4.22 -12.16 -10.22
N HIS A 101 4.67 -12.05 -11.47
CA HIS A 101 3.83 -11.87 -12.67
C HIS A 101 3.07 -10.55 -12.78
N VAL A 102 3.15 -9.64 -11.81
CA VAL A 102 2.46 -8.34 -11.90
C VAL A 102 2.97 -7.52 -13.08
N GLU A 103 4.29 -7.48 -13.30
CA GLU A 103 4.84 -6.73 -14.42
C GLU A 103 4.44 -7.34 -15.77
N ASP A 104 4.43 -8.67 -15.89
CA ASP A 104 3.97 -9.37 -17.08
C ASP A 104 2.49 -9.07 -17.35
N PHE A 105 1.66 -9.14 -16.32
CA PHE A 105 0.24 -8.81 -16.41
C PHE A 105 0.01 -7.36 -16.85
N LEU A 106 0.71 -6.40 -16.24
CA LEU A 106 0.61 -4.99 -16.62
C LEU A 106 1.07 -4.76 -18.07
N ARG A 107 2.12 -5.46 -18.52
CA ARG A 107 2.60 -5.41 -19.90
C ARG A 107 1.56 -5.95 -20.88
N GLU A 108 0.90 -7.06 -20.55
CA GLU A 108 -0.18 -7.64 -21.35
C GLU A 108 -1.40 -6.71 -21.44
N LEU A 109 -1.78 -6.05 -20.34
CA LEU A 109 -2.85 -5.06 -20.38
C LEU A 109 -2.52 -3.91 -21.34
N LYS A 110 -1.27 -3.43 -21.33
CA LYS A 110 -0.83 -2.37 -22.25
C LYS A 110 -0.77 -2.83 -23.70
N SER A 111 -0.30 -4.05 -23.96
CA SER A 111 -0.26 -4.59 -25.34
C SER A 111 -1.66 -4.81 -25.92
N ALA A 112 -2.65 -5.07 -25.06
CA ALA A 112 -4.06 -5.17 -25.43
C ALA A 112 -4.82 -3.83 -25.43
N ASP A 113 -4.11 -2.69 -25.44
CA ASP A 113 -4.65 -1.33 -25.49
C ASP A 113 -5.69 -1.04 -24.37
N LYS A 114 -5.49 -1.63 -23.19
CA LYS A 114 -6.32 -1.37 -22.01
C LYS A 114 -5.88 -0.08 -21.34
N LYS A 115 -6.86 0.69 -20.85
CA LYS A 115 -6.61 1.80 -19.96
C LYS A 115 -6.46 1.31 -18.52
N VAL A 116 -5.26 1.38 -17.98
CA VAL A 116 -4.93 0.86 -16.65
C VAL A 116 -4.95 1.99 -15.64
N ILE A 117 -5.75 1.86 -14.59
CA ILE A 117 -5.96 2.88 -13.57
C ILE A 117 -5.60 2.26 -12.21
N LEU A 118 -4.69 2.90 -11.48
CA LEU A 118 -4.43 2.54 -10.10
C LEU A 118 -5.50 3.21 -9.21
N ALA A 119 -6.29 2.41 -8.50
CA ALA A 119 -7.33 2.88 -7.60
C ALA A 119 -7.03 2.37 -6.19
N THR A 120 -6.34 3.20 -5.39
CA THR A 120 -5.85 2.82 -4.07
C THR A 120 -6.25 3.85 -3.00
N ASN A 121 -6.46 3.38 -1.77
CA ASN A 121 -6.65 4.24 -0.60
C ASN A 121 -5.32 4.67 0.05
N ALA A 122 -4.17 4.23 -0.49
CA ALA A 122 -2.86 4.59 0.00
C ALA A 122 -2.66 6.11 -0.09
N HIS A 123 -2.20 6.71 1.01
CA HIS A 123 -1.89 8.13 1.04
C HIS A 123 -0.80 8.49 0.02
N TYR A 124 -0.94 9.62 -0.67
CA TYR A 124 -0.11 10.00 -1.83
C TYR A 124 1.40 9.98 -1.55
N LYS A 125 1.80 10.31 -0.32
CA LYS A 125 3.21 10.23 0.12
C LYS A 125 3.70 8.78 0.13
N THR A 126 2.95 7.85 0.72
CA THR A 126 3.26 6.41 0.73
C THR A 126 3.27 5.85 -0.69
N LEU A 127 2.29 6.21 -1.50
CA LEU A 127 2.22 5.85 -2.91
C LEU A 127 3.50 6.27 -3.67
N LYS A 128 3.97 7.51 -3.45
CA LYS A 128 5.20 8.00 -4.07
C LYS A 128 6.44 7.20 -3.64
N ILE A 129 6.51 6.74 -2.39
CA ILE A 129 7.60 5.87 -1.92
C ILE A 129 7.56 4.54 -2.70
N LYS A 130 6.39 3.91 -2.77
CA LYS A 130 6.17 2.63 -3.47
C LYS A 130 6.53 2.73 -4.94
N LEU A 131 5.98 3.71 -5.67
CA LEU A 131 6.23 3.90 -7.10
C LEU A 131 7.66 4.35 -7.44
N ARG A 132 8.42 4.92 -6.49
CA ARG A 132 9.85 5.20 -6.72
C ARG A 132 10.72 3.96 -6.54
N LYS A 133 10.31 3.06 -5.65
CA LYS A 133 11.02 1.80 -5.39
C LYS A 133 10.71 0.75 -6.45
N THR A 134 9.52 0.78 -7.03
CA THR A 134 9.07 -0.17 -8.05
C THR A 134 9.11 0.47 -9.44
N GLU A 135 9.34 -0.33 -10.47
CA GLU A 135 9.38 0.17 -11.86
C GLU A 135 8.01 0.13 -12.54
N ILE A 136 6.94 -0.19 -11.79
CA ILE A 136 5.60 -0.40 -12.34
C ILE A 136 4.81 0.90 -12.60
N GLY A 137 5.32 2.05 -12.14
CA GLY A 137 4.60 3.33 -12.27
C GLY A 137 4.28 3.71 -13.71
N GLY A 138 5.14 3.32 -14.67
CA GLY A 138 4.97 3.62 -16.09
C GLY A 138 3.82 2.88 -16.78
N TYR A 139 3.23 1.86 -16.14
CA TYR A 139 2.11 1.11 -16.72
C TYR A 139 0.74 1.77 -16.49
N PHE A 140 0.63 2.70 -15.53
CA PHE A 140 -0.66 3.32 -15.20
C PHE A 140 -0.93 4.57 -16.02
N ASP A 141 -2.12 4.63 -16.63
CA ASP A 141 -2.59 5.83 -17.35
C ASP A 141 -3.15 6.89 -16.40
N LYS A 142 -3.57 6.47 -15.20
CA LYS A 142 -4.07 7.34 -14.13
C LYS A 142 -3.89 6.67 -12.76
N VAL A 143 -3.74 7.51 -11.74
CA VAL A 143 -3.87 7.17 -10.32
C VAL A 143 -4.97 8.03 -9.70
#